data_AF-A0A1A9A5I7-F1
#
_entry.id   AF-A0A1A9A5I7-F1
#
_cell.length_a   1.000
_cell.length_b   1.000
_cell.length_c   1.000
_cell.angle_alpha   90.00
_cell.angle_beta   90.00
_cell.angle_gamma   90.00
#
_symmetry.space_group_name_H-M   'P 1'
#
loop_
_entity.id
_entity.type
_entity.pdbx_description
1 polymer ?
#
loop_
_entity_poly.entity_id
_entity_poly.type
_entity_poly.pdbx_seq_one_letter_code
_entity_poly.pdbx_strand_id
1 'polypeptide(L)'
;MSTPTFNFTYEEFKKKNYPSLKTIKFGKVYDEFNNMNEIDTSVKKKCTKAKSGLPINDIYDDLSNKFCYNLYKIIVIVNGWQNDNFKGIDKDDNMNCLYLKYWLYEKIENLGPKGLGVETFFQSLKNKLEHEISSVLPKFCTFNKLNSTEIDKIRSIYAFLLIYYRNIENFHNEKHILCDYLNYFGKGLKSYYESIRECSNRQNDNNYCKELKELEEIYKLDKLYWKHSTLNTGYIYADETSSDCPLVIESLKDPLRLTYKEAEYTLNISNQPIDSLNSSIISASSAMGATVGISAFLLYLFKYTSLGLLFRSQKQKDNIILNNMDGEAYDFTFTNSEYKPDNIENTDYNISYFSLNNS
;
A
#
# COMPACT_ATOMS: atom_id res chain seq x y z
N MET A 1 -1.62 -11.75 28.58
CA MET A 1 -0.38 -10.98 28.35
C MET A 1 -0.59 -10.21 27.06
N SER A 2 -0.64 -8.89 27.12
CA SER A 2 -0.72 -8.04 25.92
C SER A 2 0.62 -8.12 25.21
N THR A 3 0.63 -8.70 24.00
CA THR A 3 1.77 -8.61 23.09
C THR A 3 2.13 -7.14 22.92
N PRO A 4 3.41 -6.74 23.07
CA PRO A 4 3.81 -5.37 22.83
C PRO A 4 3.35 -4.94 21.44
N THR A 5 2.62 -3.83 21.36
CA THR A 5 2.09 -3.31 20.10
C THR A 5 3.27 -2.95 19.19
N PHE A 6 3.44 -3.69 18.09
CA PHE A 6 4.46 -3.38 17.10
C PHE A 6 4.27 -1.94 16.58
N ASN A 7 5.23 -1.06 16.86
CA ASN A 7 5.20 0.33 16.41
C ASN A 7 6.09 0.49 15.17
N PHE A 8 5.48 0.49 14.00
CA PHE A 8 6.19 0.69 12.74
C PHE A 8 6.73 2.12 12.62
N THR A 9 8.03 2.24 12.32
CA THR A 9 8.62 3.49 11.82
C THR A 9 9.37 3.22 10.52
N TYR A 10 9.21 4.11 9.54
CA TYR A 10 9.87 3.99 8.25
C TYR A 10 11.40 4.01 8.39
N GLU A 11 11.94 4.84 9.29
CA GLU A 11 13.37 4.89 9.57
C GLU A 11 13.92 3.54 10.05
N GLU A 12 13.22 2.89 10.97
CA GLU A 12 13.65 1.58 11.47
C GLU A 12 13.56 0.52 10.38
N PHE A 13 12.43 0.48 9.65
CA PHE A 13 12.22 -0.48 8.58
C PHE A 13 13.29 -0.35 7.48
N LYS A 14 13.50 0.88 7.00
CA LYS A 14 14.51 1.23 5.99
C LYS A 14 15.94 0.87 6.42
N LYS A 15 16.29 1.01 7.70
CA LYS A 15 17.66 0.76 8.19
C LYS A 15 17.94 -0.70 8.48
N LYS A 16 17.01 -1.39 9.13
CA LYS A 16 17.23 -2.74 9.67
C LYS A 16 16.84 -3.85 8.71
N ASN A 17 15.78 -3.64 7.91
CA ASN A 17 15.13 -4.73 7.20
C ASN A 17 15.08 -4.53 5.69
N TYR A 18 15.14 -3.27 5.21
CA TYR A 18 14.93 -3.02 3.79
C TYR A 18 15.69 -1.80 3.24
N PRO A 19 17.03 -1.89 3.06
CA PRO A 19 17.87 -0.77 2.61
C PRO A 19 17.53 -0.24 1.22
N SER A 20 16.94 -1.06 0.34
CA SER A 20 16.50 -0.66 -1.01
C SER A 20 15.41 0.43 -0.98
N LEU A 21 14.72 0.61 0.16
CA LEU A 21 13.81 1.75 0.34
C LEU A 21 14.50 3.11 0.29
N LYS A 22 15.82 3.19 0.50
CA LYS A 22 16.54 4.46 0.33
C LYS A 22 16.51 4.96 -1.11
N THR A 23 16.41 4.05 -2.08
CA THR A 23 16.50 4.40 -3.49
C THR A 23 15.15 4.66 -4.15
N ILE A 24 14.05 4.18 -3.55
CA ILE A 24 12.70 4.47 -4.04
C ILE A 24 12.37 5.95 -3.86
N LYS A 25 11.45 6.46 -4.69
CA LYS A 25 11.07 7.89 -4.68
C LYS A 25 10.62 8.35 -3.30
N PHE A 26 9.72 7.60 -2.66
CA PHE A 26 9.24 7.91 -1.33
C PHE A 26 10.37 8.01 -0.30
N GLY A 27 11.38 7.12 -0.35
CA GLY A 27 12.51 7.15 0.57
C GLY A 27 13.40 8.37 0.41
N LYS A 28 13.67 8.78 -0.83
CA LYS A 28 14.41 10.02 -1.12
C LYS A 28 13.69 11.24 -0.55
N VAL A 29 12.37 11.34 -0.79
CA VAL A 29 11.54 12.44 -0.26
C VAL A 29 11.46 12.41 1.26
N TYR A 30 11.30 11.24 1.85
CA TYR A 30 11.24 11.09 3.31
C TYR A 30 12.56 11.51 3.98
N ASP A 31 13.71 11.15 3.38
CA ASP A 31 15.03 11.60 3.84
C ASP A 31 15.17 13.12 3.71
N GLU A 32 14.70 13.69 2.60
CA GLU A 32 14.67 15.14 2.36
C GLU A 32 13.78 15.89 3.38
N PHE A 33 12.67 15.29 3.80
CA PHE A 33 11.80 15.85 4.83
C PHE A 33 12.39 15.79 6.24
N ASN A 34 13.29 14.84 6.51
CA ASN A 34 14.05 14.81 7.75
C ASN A 34 15.32 15.68 7.68
N ASN A 35 15.75 16.07 6.49
CA ASN A 35 16.90 16.93 6.29
C ASN A 35 16.56 18.40 6.55
N MET A 36 17.07 18.92 7.65
CA MET A 36 16.87 20.29 8.13
C MET A 36 18.11 21.17 7.94
N ASN A 37 19.12 20.66 7.24
CA ASN A 37 20.33 21.43 6.94
C ASN A 37 19.98 22.53 5.92
N GLU A 38 20.54 23.73 6.12
CA GLU A 38 20.46 24.84 5.16
C GLU A 38 19.07 25.46 4.94
N ILE A 39 18.27 25.61 6.01
CA ILE A 39 17.02 26.38 5.93
C ILE A 39 17.35 27.88 5.86
N ASP A 40 17.01 28.50 4.73
CA ASP A 40 17.15 29.94 4.47
C ASP A 40 16.46 30.78 5.57
N THR A 41 17.14 31.85 6.02
CA THR A 41 16.64 32.75 7.07
C THR A 41 15.29 33.39 6.71
N SER A 42 15.04 33.67 5.43
CA SER A 42 13.75 34.15 4.92
C SER A 42 12.64 33.13 5.10
N VAL A 43 12.92 31.84 4.88
CA VAL A 43 11.96 30.74 5.08
C VAL A 43 11.63 30.60 6.56
N LYS A 44 12.63 30.67 7.44
CA LYS A 44 12.42 30.71 8.90
C LYS A 44 11.45 31.83 9.28
N LYS A 45 11.67 33.05 8.79
CA LYS A 45 10.79 34.20 9.05
C LYS A 45 9.35 33.96 8.58
N LYS A 46 9.15 33.43 7.37
CA LYS A 46 7.83 33.09 6.83
C LYS A 46 7.12 32.05 7.71
N CYS A 47 7.82 30.98 8.09
CA CYS A 47 7.26 29.96 8.96
C CYS A 47 6.93 30.48 10.37
N THR A 48 7.79 31.32 10.96
CA THR A 48 7.50 31.96 12.25
C THR A 48 6.25 32.84 12.17
N LYS A 49 6.09 33.62 11.10
CA LYS A 49 4.87 34.43 10.89
C LYS A 49 3.64 33.56 10.71
N ALA A 50 3.72 32.52 9.88
CA ALA A 50 2.62 31.60 9.63
C ALA A 50 2.18 30.86 10.91
N LYS A 51 3.10 30.58 11.82
CA LYS A 51 2.80 29.99 13.14
C LYS A 51 2.18 30.99 14.11
N SER A 52 2.44 32.29 13.95
CA SER A 52 2.00 33.31 14.90
C SER A 52 0.48 33.34 15.05
N GLY A 53 0.00 33.31 16.30
CA GLY A 53 -1.42 33.26 16.64
C GLY A 53 -2.14 31.94 16.33
N LEU A 54 -1.41 30.84 16.09
CA LEU A 54 -1.98 29.49 16.13
C LEU A 54 -1.83 28.90 17.54
N PRO A 55 -2.82 28.13 18.04
CA PRO A 55 -2.68 27.41 19.29
C PRO A 55 -1.65 26.28 19.10
N ILE A 56 -0.40 26.53 19.48
CA ILE A 56 0.68 25.54 19.41
C ILE A 56 0.85 24.97 20.81
N ASN A 57 0.82 23.64 20.91
CA ASN A 57 1.34 22.95 22.08
C ASN A 57 2.86 22.80 21.88
N ASP A 58 3.65 23.17 22.88
CA ASP A 58 5.11 23.16 22.84
C ASP A 58 5.70 21.81 22.40
N ILE A 59 5.01 20.70 22.69
CA ILE A 59 5.40 19.35 22.26
C ILE A 59 5.50 19.25 20.73
N TYR A 60 4.70 20.04 20.00
CA TYR A 60 4.64 20.05 18.55
C TYR A 60 5.47 21.16 17.91
N ASP A 61 6.20 21.98 18.67
CA ASP A 61 6.90 23.15 18.10
C ASP A 61 7.91 22.76 17.02
N ASP A 62 8.75 21.76 17.31
CA ASP A 62 9.74 21.21 16.38
C ASP A 62 9.07 20.56 15.15
N LEU A 63 8.02 19.76 15.36
CA LEU A 63 7.26 19.16 14.26
C LEU A 63 6.60 20.22 13.38
N SER A 64 6.07 21.29 13.99
CA SER A 64 5.45 22.41 13.29
C SER A 64 6.45 23.14 12.40
N ASN A 65 7.67 23.36 12.91
CA ASN A 65 8.75 23.98 12.15
C ASN A 65 9.13 23.08 10.95
N LYS A 66 9.40 21.80 11.20
CA LYS A 66 9.74 20.81 10.16
C LYS A 66 8.66 20.70 9.10
N PHE A 67 7.40 20.59 9.51
CA PHE A 67 6.25 20.56 8.61
C PHE A 67 6.19 21.82 7.74
N CYS A 68 6.33 23.02 8.34
CA CYS A 68 6.29 24.26 7.59
C CYS A 68 7.40 24.35 6.53
N TYR A 69 8.62 23.91 6.87
CA TYR A 69 9.72 23.89 5.91
C TYR A 69 9.49 22.90 4.77
N ASN A 70 9.03 21.69 5.09
CA ASN A 70 8.73 20.67 4.08
C ASN A 70 7.59 21.13 3.16
N LEU A 71 6.56 21.76 3.72
CA LEU A 71 5.48 22.37 2.96
C LEU A 71 6.01 23.48 2.02
N TYR A 72 6.89 24.35 2.51
CA TYR A 72 7.55 25.37 1.69
C TYR A 72 8.31 24.76 0.51
N LYS A 73 9.14 23.73 0.76
CA LYS A 73 9.90 23.01 -0.29
C LYS A 73 8.98 22.53 -1.41
N ILE A 74 7.86 21.89 -1.06
CA ILE A 74 6.87 21.40 -2.03
C ILE A 74 6.26 22.57 -2.81
N ILE A 75 5.81 23.63 -2.14
CA ILE A 75 5.15 24.77 -2.80
C ILE A 75 6.06 25.39 -3.84
N VAL A 76 7.33 25.63 -3.48
CA VAL A 76 8.30 26.25 -4.39
C VAL A 76 8.57 25.38 -5.60
N ILE A 77 8.79 24.07 -5.42
CA ILE A 77 9.05 23.15 -6.54
C ILE A 77 7.84 23.07 -7.47
N VAL A 78 6.65 22.84 -6.92
CA VAL A 78 5.43 22.65 -7.71
C VAL A 78 5.09 23.92 -8.51
N ASN A 79 5.37 25.10 -7.96
CA ASN A 79 5.20 26.37 -8.68
C ASN A 79 6.37 26.72 -9.62
N GLY A 80 7.44 25.92 -9.66
CA GLY A 80 8.61 26.15 -10.51
C GLY A 80 9.41 27.41 -10.14
N TRP A 81 9.35 27.82 -8.87
CA TRP A 81 10.00 29.06 -8.38
C TRP A 81 11.48 28.90 -8.08
N GLN A 82 11.93 27.69 -7.80
CA GLN A 82 13.34 27.36 -7.67
C GLN A 82 13.64 26.09 -8.46
N ASN A 83 14.84 26.04 -9.03
CA ASN A 83 15.43 24.82 -9.57
C ASN A 83 16.23 24.07 -8.50
N ASP A 84 16.01 24.41 -7.22
CA ASP A 84 16.69 23.75 -6.11
C ASP A 84 16.31 22.27 -6.13
N ASN A 85 17.31 21.41 -6.29
CA ASN A 85 17.16 19.97 -6.34
C ASN A 85 16.89 19.42 -4.93
N PHE A 86 15.70 19.67 -4.38
CA PHE A 86 15.23 18.91 -3.21
C PHE A 86 15.01 17.46 -3.65
N LYS A 87 15.76 16.54 -3.04
CA LYS A 87 15.92 15.18 -3.59
C LYS A 87 14.58 14.44 -3.64
N GLY A 88 14.14 14.10 -4.86
CA GLY A 88 12.98 13.26 -5.11
C GLY A 88 11.63 13.97 -5.08
N ILE A 89 11.58 15.28 -4.79
CA ILE A 89 10.37 16.10 -4.88
C ILE A 89 10.28 16.63 -6.30
N ASP A 90 9.27 16.20 -7.05
CA ASP A 90 9.12 16.56 -8.47
C ASP A 90 7.95 17.50 -8.68
N LYS A 91 8.12 18.49 -9.56
CA LYS A 91 7.12 19.54 -9.83
C LYS A 91 5.74 19.01 -10.19
N ASP A 92 5.68 18.02 -11.06
CA ASP A 92 4.42 17.48 -11.60
C ASP A 92 3.91 16.25 -10.82
N ASP A 93 4.53 15.94 -9.67
CA ASP A 93 4.13 14.80 -8.85
C ASP A 93 3.17 15.18 -7.72
N ASN A 94 1.88 14.92 -7.94
CA ASN A 94 0.84 15.08 -6.91
C ASN A 94 1.09 14.20 -5.68
N MET A 95 1.94 13.16 -5.77
CA MET A 95 2.31 12.30 -4.65
C MET A 95 3.11 13.03 -3.58
N ASN A 96 3.74 14.18 -3.88
CA ASN A 96 4.48 14.97 -2.88
C ASN A 96 3.64 15.28 -1.65
N CYS A 97 2.35 15.60 -1.84
CA CYS A 97 1.46 15.83 -0.72
C CYS A 97 1.20 14.55 0.08
N LEU A 98 0.97 13.42 -0.58
CA LEU A 98 0.78 12.14 0.09
C LEU A 98 2.00 11.72 0.90
N TYR A 99 3.20 11.98 0.38
CA TYR A 99 4.46 11.76 1.09
C TYR A 99 4.55 12.63 2.34
N LEU A 100 4.16 13.91 2.25
CA LEU A 100 4.15 14.83 3.40
C LEU A 100 3.10 14.40 4.44
N LYS A 101 1.91 13.98 4.00
CA LYS A 101 0.84 13.46 4.88
C LYS A 101 1.31 12.24 5.65
N TYR A 102 1.86 11.23 4.96
CA TYR A 102 2.43 10.06 5.62
C TYR A 102 3.50 10.46 6.65
N TRP A 103 4.47 11.28 6.24
CA TRP A 103 5.55 11.72 7.12
C TRP A 103 5.00 12.41 8.36
N LEU A 104 4.03 13.33 8.20
CA LEU A 104 3.40 14.05 9.28
C LEU A 104 2.67 13.10 10.25
N TYR A 105 1.83 12.21 9.73
CA TYR A 105 1.05 11.28 10.54
C TYR A 105 1.94 10.31 11.31
N GLU A 106 3.02 9.83 10.71
CA GLU A 106 4.00 9.02 11.42
C GLU A 106 4.70 9.81 12.55
N LYS A 107 5.06 11.09 12.34
CA LYS A 107 5.64 11.92 13.42
C LYS A 107 4.64 12.17 14.53
N ILE A 108 3.38 12.45 14.21
CA ILE A 108 2.32 12.68 15.19
C ILE A 108 2.14 11.46 16.11
N GLU A 109 2.08 10.25 15.55
CA GLU A 109 1.94 9.00 16.32
C GLU A 109 3.12 8.74 17.26
N ASN A 110 4.33 9.16 16.87
CA ASN A 110 5.54 8.93 17.66
C ASN A 110 5.83 10.00 18.73
N LEU A 111 5.08 11.10 18.78
CA LEU A 111 5.28 12.20 19.75
C LEU A 111 4.52 12.02 21.08
N GLY A 112 3.73 10.95 21.22
CA GLY A 112 3.00 10.65 22.47
C GLY A 112 1.54 11.16 22.47
N PRO A 113 0.95 11.41 23.65
CA PRO A 113 -0.47 11.77 23.77
C PRO A 113 -0.80 13.03 22.97
N LYS A 114 -1.82 12.92 22.11
CA LYS A 114 -2.22 14.01 21.24
C LYS A 114 -2.83 15.14 22.06
N GLY A 115 -2.18 16.30 22.04
CA GLY A 115 -2.73 17.52 22.63
C GLY A 115 -4.02 17.94 21.90
N LEU A 116 -4.88 18.67 22.61
CA LEU A 116 -6.04 19.34 22.01
C LEU A 116 -5.58 20.25 20.86
N GLY A 117 -6.24 20.16 19.69
CA GLY A 117 -6.04 21.08 18.56
C GLY A 117 -5.05 20.66 17.48
N VAL A 118 -4.29 19.56 17.64
CA VAL A 118 -3.40 19.01 16.59
C VAL A 118 -4.14 18.77 15.28
N GLU A 119 -5.39 18.33 15.43
CA GLU A 119 -6.32 17.95 14.38
C GLU A 119 -6.65 19.08 13.38
N THR A 120 -6.59 20.36 13.76
CA THR A 120 -6.80 21.50 12.84
C THR A 120 -5.55 22.35 12.64
N PHE A 121 -4.53 22.14 13.46
CA PHE A 121 -3.32 22.94 13.49
C PHE A 121 -2.58 22.94 12.15
N PHE A 122 -2.30 21.77 11.59
CA PHE A 122 -1.47 21.66 10.38
C PHE A 122 -2.14 22.24 9.13
N GLN A 123 -3.48 22.12 9.01
CA GLN A 123 -4.22 22.81 7.96
C GLN A 123 -4.18 24.33 8.12
N SER A 124 -4.30 24.82 9.36
CA SER A 124 -4.24 26.26 9.64
C SER A 124 -2.85 26.83 9.33
N LEU A 125 -1.80 26.09 9.69
CA LEU A 125 -0.41 26.43 9.37
C LEU A 125 -0.17 26.43 7.86
N LYS A 126 -0.71 25.45 7.13
CA LYS A 126 -0.70 25.44 5.66
C LYS A 126 -1.31 26.73 5.10
N ASN A 127 -2.55 27.03 5.47
CA ASN A 127 -3.27 28.21 4.95
C ASN A 127 -2.52 29.52 5.23
N LYS A 128 -1.96 29.67 6.43
CA LYS A 128 -1.17 30.85 6.79
C LYS A 128 0.14 30.93 6.02
N LEU A 129 0.84 29.81 5.81
CA LEU A 129 2.06 29.79 5.01
C LEU A 129 1.77 30.16 3.55
N GLU A 130 0.71 29.60 2.96
CA GLU A 130 0.26 29.91 1.60
C GLU A 130 -0.04 31.42 1.44
N HIS A 131 -0.63 32.04 2.47
CA HIS A 131 -0.81 33.48 2.52
C HIS A 131 0.52 34.25 2.58
N GLU A 132 1.43 33.86 3.46
CA GLU A 132 2.77 34.49 3.62
C GLU A 132 3.64 34.41 2.36
N ILE A 133 3.47 33.38 1.54
CA ILE A 133 4.20 33.21 0.27
C ILE A 133 3.39 33.62 -0.95
N SER A 134 2.11 34.00 -0.78
CA SER A 134 1.19 34.36 -1.85
C SER A 134 1.07 33.30 -2.96
N SER A 135 1.06 32.02 -2.57
CA SER A 135 0.84 30.88 -3.48
C SER A 135 0.20 29.72 -2.74
N VAL A 136 -0.56 28.94 -3.50
CA VAL A 136 -1.34 27.80 -3.00
C VAL A 136 -0.77 26.53 -3.64
N LEU A 137 -0.76 25.43 -2.90
CA LEU A 137 -0.54 24.12 -3.50
C LEU A 137 -1.63 23.83 -4.55
N PRO A 138 -1.37 22.90 -5.50
CA PRO A 138 -2.43 22.34 -6.35
C PRO A 138 -3.61 21.86 -5.51
N LYS A 139 -4.75 21.67 -6.19
CA LYS A 139 -6.07 21.34 -5.60
C LYS A 139 -6.06 20.23 -4.53
N PHE A 140 -5.08 19.33 -4.58
CA PHE A 140 -4.94 18.19 -3.68
C PHE A 140 -3.78 18.41 -2.69
N CYS A 141 -4.09 19.01 -1.53
CA CYS A 141 -3.30 18.82 -0.31
C CYS A 141 -4.02 19.33 0.94
N THR A 142 -5.15 18.71 1.29
CA THR A 142 -5.93 19.10 2.49
C THR A 142 -5.57 18.22 3.68
N PHE A 143 -5.36 18.81 4.85
CA PHE A 143 -5.16 18.10 6.12
C PHE A 143 -6.45 18.17 6.93
N ASN A 144 -7.34 17.20 6.72
CA ASN A 144 -8.61 17.14 7.42
C ASN A 144 -8.42 16.80 8.91
N LYS A 145 -9.40 17.20 9.72
CA LYS A 145 -9.41 16.94 11.16
C LYS A 145 -9.65 15.45 11.43
N LEU A 146 -8.60 14.74 11.83
CA LEU A 146 -8.62 13.31 12.17
C LEU A 146 -8.34 13.06 13.65
N ASN A 147 -9.04 12.07 14.23
CA ASN A 147 -8.74 11.54 15.56
C ASN A 147 -7.58 10.54 15.53
N SER A 148 -7.18 10.01 16.70
CA SER A 148 -5.99 9.15 16.76
C SER A 148 -6.12 7.84 15.99
N THR A 149 -7.27 7.18 16.12
CA THR A 149 -7.55 5.92 15.43
C THR A 149 -7.62 6.14 13.91
N GLU A 150 -8.19 7.25 13.47
CA GLU A 150 -8.24 7.63 12.05
C GLU A 150 -6.85 7.91 11.47
N ILE A 151 -5.97 8.59 12.22
CA ILE A 151 -4.58 8.84 11.82
C ILE A 151 -3.82 7.52 11.69
N ASP A 152 -3.95 6.60 12.66
CA ASP A 152 -3.29 5.30 12.60
C ASP A 152 -3.80 4.46 11.41
N LYS A 153 -5.13 4.45 11.21
CA LYS A 153 -5.78 3.75 10.09
C LYS A 153 -5.34 4.32 8.74
N ILE A 154 -5.33 5.64 8.53
CA ILE A 154 -4.89 6.22 7.24
C ILE A 154 -3.38 6.06 7.04
N ARG A 155 -2.58 6.15 8.10
CA ARG A 155 -1.12 5.93 8.05
C ARG A 155 -0.79 4.51 7.61
N SER A 156 -1.48 3.50 8.12
CA SER A 156 -1.26 2.11 7.72
C SER A 156 -1.65 1.88 6.25
N ILE A 157 -2.73 2.50 5.77
CA ILE A 157 -3.12 2.50 4.35
C ILE A 157 -2.02 3.13 3.49
N TYR A 158 -1.50 4.30 3.87
CA TYR A 158 -0.38 4.93 3.18
C TYR A 158 0.85 4.03 3.15
N ALA A 159 1.19 3.37 4.26
CA ALA A 159 2.32 2.46 4.30
C ALA A 159 2.13 1.30 3.30
N PHE A 160 0.93 0.70 3.27
CA PHE A 160 0.62 -0.33 2.29
C PHE A 160 0.74 0.21 0.85
N LEU A 161 0.07 1.29 0.49
CA LEU A 161 0.00 1.76 -0.89
C LEU A 161 1.32 2.38 -1.39
N LEU A 162 1.92 3.27 -0.61
CA LEU A 162 3.07 4.08 -1.01
C LEU A 162 4.40 3.32 -0.89
N ILE A 163 4.51 2.46 0.13
CA ILE A 163 5.75 1.76 0.45
C ILE A 163 5.68 0.35 -0.12
N TYR A 164 4.68 -0.46 0.23
CA TYR A 164 4.63 -1.86 -0.17
C TYR A 164 4.15 -2.06 -1.61
N TYR A 165 2.89 -1.74 -1.90
CA TYR A 165 2.22 -2.06 -3.16
C TYR A 165 2.88 -1.40 -4.37
N ARG A 166 3.21 -0.10 -4.28
CA ARG A 166 3.89 0.62 -5.37
C ARG A 166 5.28 0.06 -5.70
N ASN A 167 5.90 -0.65 -4.75
CA ASN A 167 7.25 -1.18 -4.89
C ASN A 167 7.25 -2.73 -4.82
N ILE A 168 6.13 -3.36 -5.15
CA ILE A 168 5.88 -4.79 -4.93
C ILE A 168 6.95 -5.70 -5.56
N GLU A 169 7.49 -5.34 -6.72
CA GLU A 169 8.59 -6.08 -7.36
C GLU A 169 9.86 -6.09 -6.51
N ASN A 170 10.21 -4.94 -5.92
CA ASN A 170 11.35 -4.86 -5.02
C ASN A 170 11.11 -5.76 -3.80
N PHE A 171 9.89 -5.75 -3.25
CA PHE A 171 9.52 -6.58 -2.08
C PHE A 171 9.53 -8.07 -2.38
N HIS A 172 9.16 -8.47 -3.60
CA HIS A 172 9.21 -9.86 -4.04
C HIS A 172 10.65 -10.37 -4.20
N ASN A 173 11.56 -9.50 -4.66
CA ASN A 173 12.94 -9.88 -4.91
C ASN A 173 13.82 -9.87 -3.65
N GLU A 174 13.37 -9.20 -2.59
CA GLU A 174 14.07 -9.14 -1.32
C GLU A 174 13.84 -10.40 -0.50
N LYS A 175 14.94 -10.91 0.08
CA LYS A 175 14.88 -12.07 0.97
C LYS A 175 14.94 -11.58 2.40
N HIS A 176 14.12 -12.17 3.28
CA HIS A 176 14.17 -12.02 4.74
C HIS A 176 13.52 -10.76 5.34
N ILE A 177 12.40 -10.28 4.79
CA ILE A 177 11.55 -9.30 5.49
C ILE A 177 10.85 -10.00 6.65
N LEU A 178 10.96 -9.46 7.88
CA LEU A 178 10.30 -10.03 9.05
C LEU A 178 8.77 -9.94 8.92
N CYS A 179 8.09 -10.97 9.43
CA CYS A 179 6.64 -11.10 9.34
C CYS A 179 5.90 -9.96 10.05
N ASP A 180 6.47 -9.34 11.08
CA ASP A 180 5.89 -8.13 11.70
C ASP A 180 5.69 -6.98 10.71
N TYR A 181 6.67 -6.71 9.85
CA TYR A 181 6.55 -5.66 8.83
C TYR A 181 5.52 -6.04 7.77
N LEU A 182 5.53 -7.29 7.33
CA LEU A 182 4.54 -7.80 6.38
C LEU A 182 3.13 -7.80 6.98
N ASN A 183 2.99 -8.08 8.27
CA ASN A 183 1.72 -7.96 8.99
C ASN A 183 1.26 -6.49 9.04
N TYR A 184 2.17 -5.55 9.33
CA TYR A 184 1.82 -4.13 9.35
C TYR A 184 1.29 -3.65 7.99
N PHE A 185 1.96 -4.02 6.89
CA PHE A 185 1.44 -3.72 5.54
C PHE A 185 0.11 -4.43 5.27
N GLY A 186 -0.06 -5.67 5.73
CA GLY A 186 -1.30 -6.42 5.59
C GLY A 186 -2.47 -5.80 6.38
N LYS A 187 -2.22 -5.24 7.56
CA LYS A 187 -3.20 -4.45 8.32
C LYS A 187 -3.59 -3.17 7.58
N GLY A 188 -2.62 -2.51 6.94
CA GLY A 188 -2.89 -1.37 6.05
C GLY A 188 -3.78 -1.74 4.87
N LEU A 189 -3.55 -2.93 4.29
CA LEU A 189 -4.36 -3.47 3.22
C LEU A 189 -5.80 -3.77 3.64
N LYS A 190 -5.98 -4.45 4.77
CA LYS A 190 -7.30 -4.70 5.36
C LYS A 190 -8.01 -3.39 5.69
N SER A 191 -7.30 -2.44 6.30
CA SER A 191 -7.83 -1.11 6.61
C SER A 191 -8.32 -0.40 5.35
N TYR A 192 -7.59 -0.50 4.25
CA TYR A 192 -7.99 0.10 2.98
C TYR A 192 -9.30 -0.53 2.46
N TYR A 193 -9.38 -1.87 2.40
CA TYR A 193 -10.58 -2.58 1.99
C TYR A 193 -11.82 -2.20 2.83
N GLU A 194 -11.67 -2.14 4.15
CA GLU A 194 -12.76 -1.77 5.06
C GLU A 194 -13.17 -0.31 4.86
N SER A 195 -12.20 0.59 4.67
CA SER A 195 -12.45 2.02 4.50
C SER A 195 -13.13 2.37 3.18
N ILE A 196 -12.82 1.67 2.08
CA ILE A 196 -13.56 1.86 0.81
C ILE A 196 -15.05 1.58 1.04
N ARG A 197 -15.39 0.49 1.74
CA ARG A 197 -16.78 0.13 2.04
C ARG A 197 -17.44 1.13 2.97
N GLU A 198 -16.74 1.56 4.01
CA GLU A 198 -17.21 2.57 4.97
C GLU A 198 -17.50 3.92 4.30
N CYS A 199 -16.63 4.35 3.38
CA CYS A 199 -16.68 5.64 2.71
C CYS A 199 -17.50 5.65 1.40
N SER A 200 -17.96 4.48 0.94
CA SER A 200 -18.84 4.35 -0.23
C SER A 200 -20.26 4.88 0.01
N ASN A 201 -20.70 4.97 1.27
CA ASN A 201 -22.01 5.50 1.58
C ASN A 201 -22.04 7.03 1.36
N ARG A 202 -22.91 7.51 0.47
CA ARG A 202 -23.01 8.94 0.09
C ARG A 202 -23.32 9.88 1.26
N GLN A 203 -23.80 9.37 2.39
CA GLN A 203 -24.03 10.13 3.61
C GLN A 203 -22.75 10.32 4.45
N ASN A 204 -21.67 9.60 4.14
CA ASN A 204 -20.44 9.59 4.93
C ASN A 204 -19.40 10.54 4.31
N ASP A 205 -19.65 11.85 4.43
CA ASP A 205 -18.71 12.92 4.04
C ASP A 205 -17.85 13.39 5.24
N ASN A 206 -17.51 12.44 6.11
CA ASN A 206 -16.68 12.71 7.27
C ASN A 206 -15.23 13.01 6.84
N ASN A 207 -14.44 13.57 7.77
CA ASN A 207 -13.06 13.98 7.49
C ASN A 207 -12.14 12.82 7.11
N TYR A 208 -12.35 11.64 7.69
CA TYR A 208 -11.60 10.44 7.35
C TYR A 208 -11.84 10.01 5.89
N CYS A 209 -13.09 10.00 5.45
CA CYS A 209 -13.44 9.66 4.08
C CYS A 209 -12.98 10.71 3.07
N LYS A 210 -12.89 11.99 3.48
CA LYS A 210 -12.26 13.04 2.65
C LYS A 210 -10.77 12.78 2.42
N GLU A 211 -10.05 12.37 3.47
CA GLU A 211 -8.64 11.98 3.35
C GLU A 211 -8.45 10.77 2.45
N LEU A 212 -9.30 9.75 2.61
CA LEU A 212 -9.25 8.56 1.77
C LEU A 212 -9.53 8.88 0.30
N LYS A 213 -10.56 9.67 0.00
CA LYS A 213 -10.90 10.06 -1.37
C LYS A 213 -9.77 10.84 -2.04
N GLU A 214 -9.16 11.79 -1.32
CA GLU A 214 -8.01 12.53 -1.82
C GLU A 214 -6.81 11.60 -2.11
N LEU A 215 -6.57 10.62 -1.24
CA LEU A 215 -5.56 9.58 -1.47
C LEU A 215 -5.87 8.76 -2.74
N GLU A 216 -7.10 8.29 -2.92
CA GLU A 216 -7.51 7.51 -4.10
C GLU A 216 -7.39 8.32 -5.40
N GLU A 217 -7.80 9.59 -5.39
CA GLU A 217 -7.71 10.50 -6.53
C GLU A 217 -6.26 10.80 -6.95
N ILE A 218 -5.37 11.01 -5.97
CA ILE A 218 -3.95 11.28 -6.24
C ILE A 218 -3.22 10.00 -6.67
N TYR A 219 -3.42 8.90 -5.93
CA TYR A 219 -2.70 7.65 -6.18
C TYR A 219 -3.13 6.99 -7.50
N LYS A 220 -4.40 7.19 -7.91
CA LYS A 220 -5.00 6.58 -9.11
C LYS A 220 -4.82 5.06 -9.13
N LEU A 221 -5.24 4.40 -8.05
CA LEU A 221 -5.12 2.96 -7.95
C LEU A 221 -5.95 2.30 -9.07
N ASP A 222 -5.35 1.33 -9.77
CA ASP A 222 -6.08 0.49 -10.71
C ASP A 222 -7.25 -0.23 -10.01
N LYS A 223 -8.20 -0.74 -10.80
CA LYS A 223 -9.29 -1.55 -10.25
C LYS A 223 -8.73 -2.79 -9.55
N LEU A 224 -8.72 -2.74 -8.22
CA LEU A 224 -8.48 -3.90 -7.37
C LEU A 224 -9.76 -4.70 -7.18
N TYR A 225 -9.65 -6.00 -7.36
CA TYR A 225 -10.68 -6.98 -7.09
C TYR A 225 -10.36 -7.68 -5.78
N TRP A 226 -11.38 -7.90 -4.96
CA TRP A 226 -11.24 -8.33 -3.57
C TRP A 226 -12.07 -9.58 -3.33
N LYS A 227 -11.51 -10.56 -2.62
CA LYS A 227 -12.24 -11.72 -2.13
C LYS A 227 -11.87 -11.97 -0.69
N HIS A 228 -12.83 -11.70 0.18
CA HIS A 228 -12.76 -12.01 1.60
C HIS A 228 -13.33 -13.40 1.87
N SER A 229 -12.68 -14.15 2.76
CA SER A 229 -13.19 -15.41 3.31
C SER A 229 -12.81 -15.55 4.78
N THR A 230 -13.69 -16.19 5.54
CA THR A 230 -13.43 -16.60 6.93
C THR A 230 -13.02 -18.08 6.97
N LEU A 231 -11.90 -18.40 7.59
CA LEU A 231 -11.45 -19.77 7.82
C LEU A 231 -11.91 -20.25 9.20
N ASN A 232 -12.18 -21.55 9.35
CA ASN A 232 -12.59 -22.16 10.63
C ASN A 232 -11.43 -22.23 11.66
N THR A 233 -10.20 -21.98 11.23
CA THR A 233 -9.00 -22.02 12.07
C THR A 233 -8.26 -20.70 11.92
N GLY A 234 -8.01 -20.03 13.04
CA GLY A 234 -7.28 -18.78 13.05
C GLY A 234 -5.82 -18.96 12.61
N TYR A 235 -5.38 -18.14 11.67
CA TYR A 235 -3.99 -18.02 11.26
C TYR A 235 -3.16 -17.36 12.36
N ILE A 236 -2.02 -17.98 12.67
CA ILE A 236 -1.03 -17.52 13.64
C ILE A 236 0.33 -17.56 12.95
N TYR A 237 1.12 -16.50 13.11
CA TYR A 237 2.48 -16.42 12.60
C TYR A 237 3.45 -16.07 13.74
N ALA A 238 4.74 -16.26 13.51
CA ALA A 238 5.79 -15.85 14.44
C ALA A 238 6.41 -14.52 13.98
N ASP A 239 6.32 -13.50 14.84
CA ASP A 239 6.68 -12.11 14.57
C ASP A 239 8.09 -11.92 13.98
N GLU A 240 9.08 -12.61 14.56
CA GLU A 240 10.51 -12.51 14.22
C GLU A 240 10.97 -13.49 13.13
N THR A 241 10.04 -14.15 12.41
CA THR A 241 10.40 -15.02 11.28
C THR A 241 10.25 -14.27 9.95
N SER A 242 10.79 -14.85 8.88
CA SER A 242 10.58 -14.37 7.50
C SER A 242 9.91 -15.42 6.61
N SER A 243 9.38 -16.47 7.23
CA SER A 243 8.76 -17.62 6.56
C SER A 243 7.32 -17.76 7.04
N ASP A 244 6.41 -18.04 6.11
CA ASP A 244 4.97 -18.16 6.37
C ASP A 244 4.43 -16.90 7.06
N CYS A 245 4.65 -15.74 6.44
CA CYS A 245 4.18 -14.45 6.93
C CYS A 245 2.73 -14.17 6.49
N PRO A 246 2.00 -13.30 7.21
CA PRO A 246 0.57 -13.08 6.99
C PRO A 246 0.25 -12.44 5.64
N LEU A 247 1.15 -11.62 5.09
CA LEU A 247 1.01 -11.00 3.77
C LEU A 247 1.96 -11.67 2.78
N VAL A 248 1.40 -12.23 1.71
CA VAL A 248 2.12 -13.01 0.70
C VAL A 248 1.83 -12.49 -0.70
N ILE A 249 2.87 -12.39 -1.52
CA ILE A 249 2.77 -12.17 -2.97
C ILE A 249 2.65 -13.55 -3.63
N GLU A 250 1.45 -13.92 -4.05
CA GLU A 250 1.19 -15.23 -4.68
C GLU A 250 1.66 -15.24 -6.14
N SER A 251 1.52 -14.10 -6.83
CA SER A 251 1.94 -13.94 -8.23
C SER A 251 2.23 -12.47 -8.50
N LEU A 252 3.39 -12.18 -9.10
CA LEU A 252 3.67 -10.90 -9.78
C LEU A 252 3.18 -10.86 -11.23
N LYS A 253 2.95 -12.02 -11.85
CA LYS A 253 2.47 -12.11 -13.23
C LYS A 253 1.03 -11.63 -13.31
N ASP A 254 0.59 -11.13 -14.45
CA ASP A 254 -0.81 -10.78 -14.67
C ASP A 254 -1.72 -12.04 -14.63
N PRO A 255 -2.69 -12.14 -13.71
CA PRO A 255 -3.02 -11.13 -12.71
C PRO A 255 -2.16 -11.18 -11.45
N LEU A 256 -1.70 -9.99 -11.04
CA LEU A 256 -1.02 -9.75 -9.76
C LEU A 256 -1.91 -10.26 -8.63
N ARG A 257 -1.37 -11.04 -7.70
CA ARG A 257 -2.13 -11.62 -6.59
C ARG A 257 -1.43 -11.44 -5.25
N LEU A 258 -2.20 -10.96 -4.29
CA LEU A 258 -1.80 -10.83 -2.89
C LEU A 258 -2.78 -11.58 -2.00
N THR A 259 -2.26 -12.21 -0.95
CA THR A 259 -3.04 -12.82 0.12
C THR A 259 -2.63 -12.22 1.45
N TYR A 260 -3.60 -11.74 2.23
CA TYR A 260 -3.41 -11.37 3.63
C TYR A 260 -4.23 -12.28 4.55
N LYS A 261 -3.62 -12.76 5.64
CA LYS A 261 -4.25 -13.60 6.66
C LYS A 261 -4.07 -12.99 8.05
N GLU A 262 -5.14 -12.92 8.83
CA GLU A 262 -5.14 -12.45 10.21
C GLU A 262 -6.20 -13.20 11.01
N ALA A 263 -5.80 -14.05 11.95
CA ALA A 263 -6.74 -14.95 12.64
C ALA A 263 -7.63 -15.67 11.60
N GLU A 264 -8.95 -15.63 11.75
CA GLU A 264 -9.89 -16.28 10.82
C GLU A 264 -10.07 -15.50 9.51
N TYR A 265 -9.55 -14.27 9.41
CA TYR A 265 -9.73 -13.39 8.27
C TYR A 265 -8.71 -13.69 7.17
N THR A 266 -9.19 -13.92 5.95
CA THR A 266 -8.35 -13.97 4.74
C THR A 266 -8.87 -12.98 3.70
N LEU A 267 -7.98 -12.15 3.16
CA LEU A 267 -8.25 -11.20 2.10
C LEU A 267 -7.35 -11.49 0.90
N ASN A 268 -7.97 -11.84 -0.22
CA ASN A 268 -7.29 -12.02 -1.49
C ASN A 268 -7.54 -10.81 -2.38
N ILE A 269 -6.50 -10.39 -3.09
CA ILE A 269 -6.53 -9.22 -3.95
C ILE A 269 -5.92 -9.56 -5.29
N SER A 270 -6.54 -9.02 -6.33
CA SER A 270 -6.09 -9.18 -7.70
C SER A 270 -6.32 -7.89 -8.49
N ASN A 271 -5.48 -7.63 -9.49
CA ASN A 271 -5.72 -6.59 -10.49
C ASN A 271 -6.74 -7.03 -11.57
N GLN A 272 -7.25 -8.27 -11.49
CA GLN A 272 -8.31 -8.82 -12.35
C GLN A 272 -9.40 -9.55 -11.55
N PRO A 273 -10.63 -9.73 -12.11
CA PRO A 273 -11.73 -10.39 -11.42
C PRO A 273 -11.36 -11.77 -10.86
N ILE A 274 -11.52 -11.97 -9.56
CA ILE A 274 -11.07 -13.18 -8.86
C ILE A 274 -11.88 -14.43 -9.28
N ASP A 275 -13.15 -14.28 -9.65
CA ASP A 275 -14.00 -15.41 -10.07
C ASP A 275 -13.51 -16.09 -11.36
N SER A 276 -12.77 -15.35 -12.20
CA SER A 276 -12.15 -15.89 -13.41
C SER A 276 -10.90 -16.74 -13.15
N LEU A 277 -10.39 -16.74 -11.91
CA LEU A 277 -9.06 -17.29 -11.55
C LEU A 277 -9.13 -18.59 -10.74
N ASN A 278 -10.33 -19.09 -10.43
CA ASN A 278 -10.56 -20.33 -9.67
C ASN A 278 -10.12 -21.62 -10.42
N SER A 279 -9.48 -21.53 -11.60
CA SER A 279 -9.04 -22.69 -12.37
C SER A 279 -7.61 -23.17 -12.09
N SER A 280 -6.80 -22.51 -11.24
CA SER A 280 -5.38 -22.93 -11.08
C SER A 280 -4.65 -22.52 -9.79
N ILE A 281 -5.33 -22.33 -8.66
CA ILE A 281 -4.63 -22.05 -7.39
C ILE A 281 -4.39 -23.36 -6.63
N ILE A 282 -3.41 -24.13 -7.07
CA ILE A 282 -2.72 -25.08 -6.18
C ILE A 282 -1.73 -24.24 -5.40
N SER A 283 -2.03 -23.98 -4.13
CA SER A 283 -1.11 -23.32 -3.21
C SER A 283 0.22 -24.07 -3.19
N ALA A 284 1.28 -23.44 -3.68
CA ALA A 284 2.64 -23.99 -3.68
C ALA A 284 3.25 -24.10 -2.27
N SER A 285 2.49 -23.75 -1.22
CA SER A 285 2.88 -23.93 0.19
C SER A 285 2.84 -25.38 0.69
N SER A 286 2.49 -26.36 -0.16
CA SER A 286 2.41 -27.79 0.22
C SER A 286 3.39 -28.72 -0.53
N ALA A 287 4.35 -28.16 -1.28
CA ALA A 287 5.22 -28.98 -2.13
C ALA A 287 6.46 -29.59 -1.42
N MET A 288 6.72 -29.28 -0.15
CA MET A 288 7.83 -29.89 0.59
C MET A 288 7.42 -31.12 1.44
N GLY A 289 6.14 -31.50 1.46
CA GLY A 289 5.64 -32.60 2.30
C GLY A 289 5.17 -33.87 1.58
N ALA A 290 5.02 -33.88 0.25
CA ALA A 290 4.31 -34.97 -0.45
C ALA A 290 5.07 -35.60 -1.63
N THR A 291 6.37 -35.39 -1.79
CA THR A 291 7.14 -36.02 -2.90
C THR A 291 7.52 -37.48 -2.67
N VAL A 292 7.25 -38.05 -1.49
CA VAL A 292 7.51 -39.47 -1.22
C VAL A 292 6.24 -40.35 -1.32
N GLY A 293 5.04 -39.77 -1.19
CA GLY A 293 3.77 -40.52 -1.24
C GLY A 293 3.20 -40.71 -2.64
N ILE A 294 3.23 -39.67 -3.47
CA ILE A 294 2.63 -39.70 -4.82
C ILE A 294 3.47 -40.60 -5.76
N SER A 295 4.80 -40.60 -5.62
CA SER A 295 5.70 -41.44 -6.41
C SER A 295 5.51 -42.94 -6.13
N ALA A 296 5.26 -43.33 -4.87
CA ALA A 296 5.01 -44.73 -4.50
C ALA A 296 3.63 -45.23 -4.96
N PHE A 297 2.60 -44.37 -4.90
CA PHE A 297 1.26 -44.69 -5.38
C PHE A 297 1.21 -44.87 -6.90
N LEU A 298 1.92 -44.01 -7.65
CA LEU A 298 2.06 -44.15 -9.10
C LEU A 298 2.88 -45.40 -9.49
N LEU A 299 3.95 -45.73 -8.75
CA LEU A 299 4.70 -46.98 -8.95
C LEU A 299 3.86 -48.23 -8.63
N TYR A 300 3.01 -48.16 -7.60
CA TYR A 300 2.07 -49.24 -7.25
C TYR A 300 1.03 -49.45 -8.36
N LEU A 301 0.41 -48.37 -8.86
CA LEU A 301 -0.52 -48.45 -9.98
C LEU A 301 0.16 -48.93 -11.27
N PHE A 302 1.41 -48.52 -11.53
CA PHE A 302 2.18 -49.00 -12.68
C PHE A 302 2.52 -50.50 -12.59
N LYS A 303 2.82 -51.01 -11.38
CA LYS A 303 3.14 -52.43 -11.15
C LYS A 303 1.92 -53.35 -11.24
N TYR A 304 0.71 -52.85 -10.91
CA TYR A 304 -0.50 -53.67 -10.77
C TYR A 304 -1.60 -53.39 -11.81
N THR A 305 -1.40 -52.45 -12.73
CA THR A 305 -2.33 -52.19 -13.84
C THR A 305 -1.65 -52.50 -15.18
N SER A 306 -2.30 -53.25 -16.06
CA SER A 306 -1.79 -53.64 -17.39
C SER A 306 -1.68 -52.48 -18.41
N LEU A 307 -1.54 -51.23 -17.94
CA LEU A 307 -1.42 -50.02 -18.76
C LEU A 307 -0.04 -49.85 -19.41
N GLY A 308 0.93 -50.74 -19.12
CA GLY A 308 2.26 -50.76 -19.73
C GLY A 308 2.30 -51.05 -21.24
N LEU A 309 1.16 -51.34 -21.89
CA LEU A 309 1.07 -51.60 -23.33
C LEU A 309 0.57 -50.40 -24.17
N LEU A 310 0.17 -49.27 -23.55
CA LEU A 310 -0.43 -48.14 -24.29
C LEU A 310 0.54 -47.01 -24.67
N PHE A 311 1.76 -46.97 -24.13
CA PHE A 311 2.74 -45.91 -24.44
C PHE A 311 3.85 -46.32 -25.42
N ARG A 312 3.67 -47.41 -26.17
CA ARG A 312 4.60 -47.84 -27.22
C ARG A 312 4.04 -47.65 -28.64
N SER A 313 3.52 -46.47 -28.92
CA SER A 313 3.44 -45.84 -30.24
C SER A 313 3.18 -44.36 -29.97
N GLN A 314 4.02 -43.39 -30.30
CA GLN A 314 4.48 -43.06 -31.64
C GLN A 314 5.59 -41.99 -31.49
N LYS A 315 6.78 -42.23 -32.02
CA LYS A 315 7.83 -41.22 -32.19
C LYS A 315 7.53 -40.41 -33.46
N GLN A 316 7.37 -39.09 -33.33
CA GLN A 316 7.75 -38.07 -34.34
C GLN A 316 7.74 -36.70 -33.63
N LYS A 317 8.91 -36.07 -33.47
CA LYS A 317 9.34 -34.79 -34.09
C LYS A 317 8.32 -33.65 -33.84
N ASP A 318 8.67 -32.60 -33.10
CA ASP A 318 9.49 -31.51 -33.66
C ASP A 318 10.40 -30.78 -32.65
N ASN A 319 11.52 -30.30 -33.19
CA ASN A 319 12.46 -29.37 -32.55
C ASN A 319 11.88 -27.95 -32.58
N ILE A 320 11.89 -27.23 -31.45
CA ILE A 320 12.00 -25.76 -31.47
C ILE A 320 13.05 -25.34 -30.43
N ILE A 321 14.15 -24.82 -30.97
CA ILE A 321 15.23 -24.11 -30.28
C ILE A 321 14.68 -22.73 -29.89
N LEU A 322 14.85 -22.29 -28.64
CA LEU A 322 14.66 -20.89 -28.26
C LEU A 322 16.04 -20.29 -27.93
N ASN A 323 16.49 -19.38 -28.78
CA ASN A 323 17.69 -18.58 -28.60
C ASN A 323 17.50 -17.56 -27.48
N ASN A 324 18.59 -17.29 -26.75
CA ASN A 324 18.75 -16.15 -25.86
C ASN A 324 18.70 -14.84 -26.67
N MET A 325 18.08 -13.80 -26.10
CA MET A 325 18.43 -12.41 -26.37
C MET A 325 18.39 -11.62 -25.06
N ASP A 326 19.53 -11.03 -24.73
CA ASP A 326 19.73 -9.97 -23.74
C ASP A 326 19.09 -8.66 -24.20
N GLY A 327 18.73 -7.80 -23.22
CA GLY A 327 18.79 -6.34 -23.38
C GLY A 327 17.46 -5.58 -23.41
N GLU A 328 17.35 -4.66 -22.44
CA GLU A 328 16.61 -3.40 -22.45
C GLU A 328 15.32 -3.27 -21.62
N ALA A 329 15.23 -2.07 -21.04
CA ALA A 329 14.41 -1.64 -19.93
C ALA A 329 12.92 -1.58 -20.27
N TYR A 330 12.07 -2.08 -19.37
CA TYR A 330 10.63 -1.94 -19.49
C TYR A 330 10.14 -0.78 -18.63
N ASP A 331 9.75 0.29 -19.33
CA ASP A 331 9.00 1.43 -18.80
C ASP A 331 7.51 1.07 -18.87
N PHE A 332 6.83 0.98 -17.73
CA PHE A 332 5.39 0.64 -17.69
C PHE A 332 4.56 1.86 -18.14
N THR A 333 4.30 1.94 -19.44
CA THR A 333 3.29 2.84 -20.01
C THR A 333 2.11 2.03 -20.51
N PHE A 334 1.02 2.01 -19.74
CA PHE A 334 -0.26 1.50 -20.24
C PHE A 334 -1.08 2.63 -20.85
N THR A 335 -1.51 2.39 -22.10
CA THR A 335 -2.32 3.25 -22.94
C THR A 335 -3.69 3.54 -22.34
N ASN A 336 -4.03 4.82 -22.26
CA ASN A 336 -5.39 5.30 -21.97
C ASN A 336 -6.38 4.71 -22.98
N SER A 337 -7.26 3.81 -22.56
CA SER A 337 -8.54 3.61 -23.23
C SER A 337 -9.59 4.45 -22.50
N GLU A 338 -9.94 5.59 -23.09
CA GLU A 338 -11.09 6.39 -22.67
C GLU A 338 -12.35 5.51 -22.71
N TYR A 339 -13.01 5.33 -21.57
CA TYR A 339 -14.41 4.96 -21.53
C TYR A 339 -15.15 5.94 -20.63
N LYS A 340 -15.99 6.77 -21.26
CA LYS A 340 -16.96 7.66 -20.60
C LYS A 340 -17.97 6.78 -19.82
N PRO A 341 -18.42 7.19 -18.62
CA PRO A 341 -19.41 6.40 -17.88
C PRO A 341 -20.81 6.69 -18.43
N ASP A 342 -21.48 5.66 -18.95
CA ASP A 342 -22.93 5.68 -19.11
C ASP A 342 -23.59 5.38 -17.75
N ASN A 343 -24.67 6.11 -17.48
CA ASN A 343 -25.42 6.10 -16.23
C ASN A 343 -25.90 4.68 -15.87
N ILE A 344 -25.48 4.17 -14.70
CA ILE A 344 -26.02 2.94 -14.12
C ILE A 344 -27.32 3.28 -13.39
N GLU A 345 -28.45 3.01 -14.04
CA GLU A 345 -29.76 2.87 -13.41
C GLU A 345 -29.79 1.64 -12.50
N ASN A 346 -30.52 1.78 -11.38
CA ASN A 346 -30.80 0.73 -10.40
C ASN A 346 -31.32 -0.56 -11.07
N THR A 347 -30.59 -1.66 -10.92
CA THR A 347 -31.17 -3.00 -11.12
C THR A 347 -31.22 -3.72 -9.78
N ASP A 348 -32.44 -3.86 -9.25
CA ASP A 348 -32.77 -4.73 -8.12
C ASP A 348 -32.34 -6.17 -8.44
N TYR A 349 -31.50 -6.76 -7.59
CA TYR A 349 -31.10 -8.16 -7.72
C TYR A 349 -32.21 -9.07 -7.18
N ASN A 350 -32.91 -9.78 -8.07
CA ASN A 350 -33.78 -10.91 -7.71
C ASN A 350 -32.92 -12.12 -7.31
N ILE A 351 -32.94 -12.48 -6.02
CA ILE A 351 -32.35 -13.70 -5.50
C ILE A 351 -33.41 -14.81 -5.58
N SER A 352 -33.21 -15.81 -6.43
CA SER A 352 -34.04 -17.02 -6.47
C SER A 352 -33.43 -18.12 -5.59
N TYR A 353 -34.16 -18.59 -4.57
CA TYR A 353 -33.80 -19.75 -3.78
C TYR A 353 -34.36 -21.03 -4.42
N PHE A 354 -33.50 -22.01 -4.67
CA PHE A 354 -33.94 -23.37 -4.97
C PHE A 354 -34.07 -24.16 -3.66
N SER A 355 -35.30 -24.54 -3.31
CA SER A 355 -35.58 -25.49 -2.23
C SER A 355 -35.50 -26.92 -2.76
N LEU A 356 -34.62 -27.74 -2.19
CA LEU A 356 -34.57 -29.18 -2.42
C LEU A 356 -35.77 -29.86 -1.72
N ASN A 357 -36.70 -30.40 -2.49
CA ASN A 357 -37.71 -31.33 -2.01
C ASN A 357 -37.08 -32.71 -1.83
N ASN A 358 -37.07 -33.23 -0.60
CA ASN A 358 -36.89 -34.66 -0.35
C ASN A 358 -38.25 -35.35 -0.51
N SER A 359 -38.32 -36.38 -1.36
CA SER A 359 -39.42 -37.36 -1.40
C SER A 359 -38.96 -38.67 -0.80
#